data_AF-A0AAW9CGK4-F1
#
_entry.id   AF-A0AAW9CGK4-F1
#
_cell.length_a   1.000
_cell.length_b   1.000
_cell.length_c   1.000
_cell.angle_alpha   90.00
_cell.angle_beta   90.00
_cell.angle_gamma   90.00
#
_symmetry.space_group_name_H-M   'P 1'
#
loop_
_entity.id
_entity.type
_entity.pdbx_description
1 polymer ?
#
loop_
_entity_poly.entity_id
_entity_poly.type
_entity_poly.pdbx_seq_one_letter_code
_entity_poly.pdbx_strand_id
1 'polypeptide(L)' 'ATPIPRTLEMAVTGIREMSTLATPPEDRHPILTFVGPRSDRQISAAIRRELLREGQVFFVHNRVSSIGRTAAKIAELVPE' A
#
# COMPACT_ATOMS: atom_id res chain seq x y z
N ALA A 1 -6.36 9.13 4.34
CA ALA A 1 -7.82 9.28 4.14
C ALA A 1 -8.06 9.69 2.70
N THR A 2 -8.78 8.90 1.92
CA THR A 2 -9.21 9.32 0.58
C THR A 2 -10.26 10.42 0.75
N PRO A 3 -10.11 11.59 0.09
CA PRO A 3 -11.16 12.59 0.13
C PRO A 3 -12.46 11.99 -0.44
N ILE A 4 -13.57 12.47 0.10
CA ILE A 4 -14.92 12.02 -0.23
C ILE A 4 -15.14 12.12 -1.76
N PRO A 5 -15.90 11.21 -2.40
CA PRO A 5 -16.19 11.29 -3.83
C PRO A 5 -16.63 12.70 -4.25
N ARG A 6 -16.08 13.19 -5.38
CA ARG A 6 -16.25 14.57 -5.88
C ARG A 6 -17.72 15.01 -6.03
N THR A 7 -18.65 14.07 -6.22
CA THR A 7 -20.09 14.34 -6.25
C THR A 7 -20.67 14.73 -4.89
N LEU A 8 -20.16 14.15 -3.81
CA LEU A 8 -20.51 14.49 -2.43
C LEU A 8 -19.81 15.78 -1.98
N GLU A 9 -18.58 16.04 -2.44
CA GLU A 9 -17.87 17.30 -2.20
C GLU A 9 -18.70 18.50 -2.67
N MET A 10 -19.18 18.45 -3.92
CA MET A 10 -20.00 19.51 -4.53
C MET A 10 -21.33 19.75 -3.80
N ALA A 11 -21.91 18.71 -3.18
CA ALA A 11 -23.15 18.82 -2.39
C ALA A 11 -22.92 19.46 -1.01
N VAL A 12 -21.71 19.36 -0.45
CA VAL A 12 -21.36 19.82 0.91
C VAL A 12 -20.72 21.21 0.91
N THR A 13 -20.13 21.65 -0.21
CA THR A 13 -19.43 22.95 -0.36
C THR A 13 -20.29 24.22 -0.18
N GLY A 14 -21.58 24.09 0.19
CA GLY A 14 -22.42 25.21 0.64
C GLY A 14 -22.82 25.19 2.12
N ILE A 15 -22.54 24.11 2.86
CA ILE A 15 -23.05 23.88 4.23
C ILE A 15 -21.92 23.75 5.27
N ARG A 16 -20.72 23.31 4.86
CA ARG A 16 -19.58 23.14 5.77
C ARG A 16 -18.25 23.38 5.06
N GLU A 17 -17.46 24.32 5.57
CA GLU A 17 -16.05 24.47 5.15
C GLU A 17 -15.25 23.23 5.59
N MET A 18 -14.60 22.57 4.63
CA MET A 18 -13.66 21.49 4.91
C MET A 18 -12.24 22.01 4.71
N SER A 19 -11.47 22.06 5.81
CA SER A 19 -10.03 22.33 5.74
C SER A 19 -9.30 21.04 5.38
N THR A 20 -8.80 20.96 4.15
CA THR A 20 -7.93 19.86 3.72
C THR A 20 -6.47 20.22 4.05
N LEU A 21 -5.88 19.52 5.01
CA LEU A 21 -4.43 19.58 5.24
C LEU A 21 -3.71 18.85 4.09
N ALA A 22 -3.16 19.62 3.15
CA ALA A 22 -2.48 19.10 1.95
C ALA A 22 -0.95 19.00 2.09
N THR A 23 -0.37 19.62 3.11
CA THR A 23 1.08 19.63 3.33
C THR A 23 1.52 18.26 3.85
N PRO A 24 2.31 17.47 3.09
CA PRO A 24 2.91 16.25 3.62
C PRO A 24 3.93 16.60 4.72
N PRO A 25 4.18 15.70 5.68
CA PRO A 25 5.27 15.86 6.64
C PRO A 25 6.60 16.11 5.95
N GLU A 26 7.48 16.87 6.60
CA GLU A 26 8.87 17.01 6.16
C GLU A 26 9.55 15.62 6.05
N ASP A 27 10.51 15.49 5.13
CA ASP A 27 11.23 14.25 4.78
C ASP A 27 10.41 13.09 4.19
N ARG A 28 9.17 13.33 3.73
CA ARG A 28 8.42 12.31 2.99
C ARG A 28 8.96 12.15 1.56
N HIS A 29 9.78 11.11 1.35
CA HIS A 29 10.16 10.70 0.00
C HIS A 29 8.97 10.12 -0.79
N PRO A 30 8.89 10.38 -2.11
CA PRO A 30 7.84 9.82 -2.96
C PRO A 30 7.93 8.28 -3.02
N ILE A 31 6.77 7.63 -3.06
CA ILE A 31 6.69 6.17 -3.19
C ILE A 31 6.96 5.77 -4.64
N LEU A 32 8.01 4.98 -4.87
CA LEU A 32 8.28 4.38 -6.18
C LEU A 32 7.24 3.29 -6.45
N THR A 33 6.38 3.53 -7.46
CA THR A 33 5.28 2.63 -7.81
C THR A 33 5.63 1.85 -9.07
N PHE A 34 5.46 0.53 -9.04
CA PHE A 34 5.64 -0.37 -10.17
C PHE A 34 4.34 -1.12 -10.47
N VAL A 35 3.98 -1.18 -11.76
CA VAL A 35 2.79 -1.90 -12.24
C VAL A 35 3.24 -2.92 -13.27
N GLY A 36 2.87 -4.18 -13.08
CA GLY A 36 3.26 -5.26 -13.96
C GLY A 36 2.61 -6.59 -13.59
N PRO A 37 2.87 -7.64 -14.38
CA PRO A 37 2.40 -8.98 -14.06
C PRO A 37 3.04 -9.47 -12.76
N ARG A 38 2.36 -10.40 -12.07
CA ARG A 38 2.89 -11.04 -10.87
C ARG A 38 4.16 -11.83 -11.23
N SER A 39 5.27 -11.52 -10.57
CA SER A 39 6.52 -12.25 -10.67
C SER A 39 7.06 -12.56 -9.27
N ASP A 40 7.19 -13.84 -8.95
CA ASP A 40 7.69 -14.27 -7.63
C ASP A 40 9.12 -13.78 -7.38
N ARG A 41 9.95 -13.66 -8.43
CA ARG A 41 11.30 -13.07 -8.34
C ARG A 41 11.29 -11.58 -7.98
N GLN A 42 10.33 -10.82 -8.53
CA GLN A 42 10.21 -9.40 -8.21
C GLN A 42 9.66 -9.20 -6.80
N ILE A 43 8.72 -10.05 -6.38
CA ILE A 43 8.16 -10.03 -5.02
C ILE A 43 9.26 -10.31 -3.99
N SER A 44 10.05 -11.37 -4.16
CA SER A 44 11.12 -11.70 -3.22
C SER A 44 12.21 -10.61 -3.16
N ALA A 45 12.61 -10.05 -4.32
CA ALA A 45 13.56 -8.93 -4.35
C ALA A 45 13.03 -7.69 -3.63
N ALA A 46 11.74 -7.36 -3.79
CA ALA A 46 11.11 -6.23 -3.12
C ALA A 46 11.04 -6.43 -1.59
N ILE A 47 10.67 -7.64 -1.14
CA ILE A 47 10.61 -8.00 0.28
C ILE A 47 12.02 -7.92 0.90
N ARG A 48 13.01 -8.57 0.29
CA ARG A 48 14.41 -8.54 0.79
C ARG A 48 14.95 -7.12 0.92
N ARG A 49 14.64 -6.25 -0.04
CA ARG A 49 15.03 -4.83 0.02
C ARG A 49 14.42 -4.09 1.21
N GLU A 50 13.20 -4.44 1.59
CA GLU A 50 12.52 -3.87 2.77
C GLU A 50 13.13 -4.42 4.08
N LEU A 51 13.40 -5.72 4.14
CA LEU A 51 14.02 -6.35 5.31
C LEU A 51 15.46 -5.85 5.55
N LEU A 52 16.24 -5.60 4.49
CA LEU A 52 17.59 -5.04 4.59
C LEU A 52 17.66 -3.65 5.23
N ARG A 53 16.54 -2.93 5.27
CA ARG A 53 16.42 -1.64 5.96
C ARG A 53 15.60 -1.73 7.26
N GLU A 54 15.46 -2.95 7.79
CA GLU A 54 14.71 -3.28 9.01
C GLU A 54 13.24 -2.83 8.94
N GLY A 55 12.69 -2.74 7.74
CA GLY A 55 11.32 -2.30 7.48
C GLY A 55 10.29 -3.43 7.57
N GLN A 56 9.02 -3.06 7.41
CA GLN A 56 7.89 -3.98 7.41
C GLN A 56 7.17 -3.97 6.06
N VAL A 57 6.71 -5.14 5.63
CA VAL A 57 6.02 -5.31 4.34
C VAL A 57 4.52 -5.50 4.54
N PHE A 58 3.72 -4.79 3.75
CA PHE A 58 2.30 -5.10 3.57
C PHE A 58 2.08 -5.91 2.28
N PHE A 59 1.46 -7.08 2.42
CA PHE A 59 1.03 -7.92 1.29
C PHE A 59 -0.50 -8.07 1.30
N VAL A 60 -1.17 -7.53 0.28
CA VAL A 60 -2.64 -7.56 0.21
C VAL A 60 -3.11 -8.80 -0.53
N HIS A 61 -3.93 -9.61 0.15
CA HIS A 61 -4.60 -10.78 -0.43
C HIS A 61 -6.09 -10.74 -0.11
N ASN A 62 -6.93 -10.57 -1.13
CA ASN A 62 -8.35 -10.25 -0.95
C ASN A 62 -9.25 -11.44 -0.56
N ARG A 63 -8.72 -12.67 -0.53
CA ARG A 63 -9.51 -13.88 -0.25
C ARG A 63 -9.04 -14.55 1.04
N VAL A 64 -9.78 -14.34 2.12
CA VAL A 64 -9.46 -14.92 3.45
C VAL A 64 -9.32 -16.45 3.38
N SER A 65 -10.17 -17.14 2.62
CA SER A 65 -10.14 -18.62 2.53
C SER A 65 -8.82 -19.20 1.99
N SER A 66 -8.01 -18.41 1.28
CA SER A 66 -6.71 -18.83 0.73
C SER A 66 -5.51 -18.04 1.27
N ILE A 67 -5.71 -17.23 2.31
CA ILE A 67 -4.65 -16.37 2.86
C ILE A 67 -3.50 -17.20 3.43
N GLY A 68 -3.80 -18.30 4.13
CA GLY A 68 -2.77 -19.18 4.71
C GLY A 68 -1.85 -19.79 3.65
N ARG A 69 -2.40 -20.23 2.52
CA ARG A 69 -1.59 -20.72 1.38
C ARG A 69 -0.67 -19.66 0.81
N THR A 70 -1.14 -18.41 0.75
CA THR A 70 -0.35 -17.29 0.25
C THR A 70 0.77 -16.92 1.22
N ALA A 71 0.49 -16.93 2.52
CA ALA A 71 1.49 -16.70 3.56
C ALA A 71 2.59 -17.78 3.52
N ALA A 72 2.21 -19.06 3.43
CA ALA A 72 3.16 -20.17 3.29
C ALA A 72 4.05 -20.01 2.05
N LYS A 73 3.45 -19.67 0.90
CA LYS A 73 4.20 -19.41 -0.33
C LYS A 73 5.21 -18.26 -0.16
N ILE A 74 4.85 -17.20 0.53
CA ILE A 74 5.76 -16.06 0.76
C ILE A 74 6.92 -16.48 1.66
N ALA A 75 6.66 -17.25 2.73
CA ALA A 75 7.70 -17.78 3.62
C ALA A 75 8.68 -18.72 2.88
N GLU A 76 8.20 -19.51 1.91
CA GLU A 76 9.07 -20.31 1.05
C GLU A 76 9.92 -19.45 0.09
N LEU A 77 9.38 -18.32 -0.39
CA LEU A 77 10.08 -17.42 -1.31
C LEU A 77 11.15 -16.55 -0.62
N VAL A 78 11.00 -16.31 0.68
CA VAL A 78 11.84 -15.45 1.51
C VAL A 78 12.03 -16.15 2.87
N PRO A 79 12.95 -17.13 2.96
CA PRO A 79 13.17 -17.93 4.17
C PRO A 79 13.97 -17.21 5.27
N GLU A 80 14.62 -16.11 4.92
CA GLU A 80 15.30 -15.17 5.85
C GLU A 80 14.33 -14.21 6.54
#